data_AF-A0A842KYU7-F1
#
_entry.id   AF-A0A842KYU7-F1
#
_cell.length_a   1.000
_cell.length_b   1.000
_cell.length_c   1.000
_cell.angle_alpha   90.00
_cell.angle_beta   90.00
_cell.angle_gamma   90.00
#
_symmetry.space_group_name_H-M   'P 1'
#
loop_
_entity.id
_entity.type
_entity.pdbx_description
1 polymer ?
#
loop_
_entity_poly.entity_id
_entity_poly.type
_entity_poly.pdbx_seq_one_letter_code
_entity_poly.pdbx_strand_id
1 'polypeptide(L)' 'MRDLSGIIDEILQKCPGLTKENILSLIQEKKKKFGSGYLTDTGAAYLVAAD' A
#
# COMPACT_ATOMS: atom_id res chain seq x y z
N MET A 1 6.64 -10.62 11.89
CA MET A 1 6.79 -9.55 10.88
C MET A 1 5.51 -9.55 10.06
N ARG A 2 4.80 -8.42 9.92
CA ARG A 2 3.67 -8.34 8.98
C ARG A 2 4.23 -7.99 7.61
N ASP A 3 4.13 -8.94 6.68
CA ASP A 3 4.55 -8.75 5.29
C ASP A 3 3.55 -7.86 4.54
N LEU A 4 4.00 -7.30 3.41
CA LEU A 4 3.19 -6.45 2.52
C LEU A 4 1.84 -7.08 2.18
N SER A 5 1.82 -8.39 1.95
CA SER A 5 0.61 -9.16 1.65
C SER A 5 -0.44 -9.06 2.76
N GLY A 6 -0.05 -9.12 4.03
CA GLY A 6 -0.98 -9.01 5.15
C GLY A 6 -1.62 -7.63 5.25
N ILE A 7 -0.85 -6.57 4.94
CA ILE A 7 -1.36 -5.19 4.94
C ILE A 7 -2.34 -5.00 3.77
N ILE A 8 -2.01 -5.53 2.60
CA ILE A 8 -2.91 -5.49 1.43
C ILE A 8 -4.23 -6.20 1.75
N ASP A 9 -4.18 -7.35 2.43
CA ASP A 9 -5.39 -8.07 2.87
C ASP A 9 -6.25 -7.23 3.84
N GLU A 10 -5.64 -6.57 4.82
CA GLU A 10 -6.34 -5.65 5.73
C GLU A 10 -6.98 -4.47 4.97
N ILE A 11 -6.30 -3.92 3.96
CA ILE A 11 -6.85 -2.84 3.12
C ILE A 11 -8.03 -3.35 2.29
N LEU A 12 -7.92 -4.53 1.69
CA LEU A 12 -9.01 -5.15 0.93
C LEU A 12 -10.22 -5.45 1.80
N GLN A 13 -10.00 -5.87 3.05
CA GLN A 13 -11.09 -6.08 4.02
C GLN A 13 -11.79 -4.78 4.42
N LYS A 14 -11.04 -3.69 4.59
CA LYS A 14 -11.62 -2.37 4.94
C LYS A 14 -12.27 -1.67 3.77
N CYS A 15 -11.71 -1.83 2.57
CA CYS A 15 -12.13 -1.20 1.33
C CYS A 15 -12.36 -2.26 0.25
N PRO A 16 -13.52 -2.95 0.24
CA PRO A 16 -13.84 -3.96 -0.76
C PRO A 16 -13.98 -3.41 -2.20
N GLY A 17 -13.96 -2.07 -2.37
CA GLY A 17 -13.94 -1.41 -3.68
C GLY A 17 -12.54 -1.26 -4.30
N LEU A 18 -11.48 -1.54 -3.54
CA LEU A 18 -10.12 -1.58 -4.07
C LEU A 18 -9.75 -3.00 -4.46
N THR A 19 -9.04 -3.16 -5.57
CA THR A 19 -8.42 -4.42 -5.95
C THR A 19 -6.96 -4.45 -5.52
N LYS A 20 -6.38 -5.65 -5.46
CA LYS A 20 -4.97 -5.84 -5.14
C LYS A 20 -4.05 -5.03 -6.08
N GLU A 21 -4.42 -4.96 -7.36
CA GLU A 21 -3.70 -4.20 -8.39
C GLU A 21 -3.79 -2.69 -8.18
N ASN A 22 -4.96 -2.18 -7.76
CA ASN A 22 -5.10 -0.77 -7.39
C ASN A 22 -4.20 -0.42 -6.22
N ILE A 23 -4.18 -1.27 -5.17
CA ILE A 23 -3.34 -1.05 -3.99
C ILE A 23 -1.85 -1.05 -4.37
N LEU A 24 -1.42 -2.00 -5.20
CA LEU A 24 -0.05 -2.04 -5.70
C LEU A 24 0.32 -0.81 -6.54
N SER A 25 -0.59 -0.34 -7.38
CA SER A 25 -0.40 0.90 -8.16
C SER A 25 -0.28 2.12 -7.24
N LEU A 26 -1.15 2.25 -6.24
CA LEU A 26 -1.10 3.32 -5.26
C LEU A 26 0.18 3.29 -4.41
N ILE A 27 0.66 2.10 -4.05
CA ILE A 27 1.94 1.90 -3.37
C ILE A 27 3.08 2.43 -4.23
N GLN A 28 3.13 2.06 -5.51
CA GLN A 28 4.16 2.55 -6.44
C GLN A 28 4.08 4.05 -6.64
N GLU A 29 2.87 4.60 -6.73
CA GLU A 29 2.66 6.04 -6.89
C GLU A 29 3.13 6.82 -5.66
N LYS A 30 2.77 6.35 -4.45
CA LYS A 30 3.28 6.91 -3.18
C LYS A 30 4.80 6.79 -3.10
N LYS A 31 5.40 5.64 -3.44
CA LYS A 31 6.86 5.47 -3.48
C LYS A 31 7.52 6.46 -4.44
N LYS A 32 6.93 6.69 -5.60
CA LYS A 32 7.43 7.65 -6.58
C LYS A 32 7.31 9.09 -6.10
N LYS A 33 6.23 9.41 -5.38
CA LYS A 33 5.96 10.73 -4.79
C LYS A 33 6.89 11.09 -3.63
N PHE A 34 7.22 10.12 -2.76
CA PHE A 34 8.09 10.32 -1.60
C PHE A 34 9.57 10.02 -1.88
N GLY A 35 9.88 9.35 -2.99
CA GLY A 35 11.22 8.93 -3.37
C GLY A 35 11.53 7.50 -2.90
N SER A 36 11.97 6.66 -3.83
CA SER A 36 12.19 5.21 -3.64
C SER A 36 13.19 4.85 -2.55
N GLY A 37 13.98 5.81 -2.06
CA GLY A 37 14.95 5.64 -0.96
C GLY A 37 14.42 5.96 0.43
N TYR A 38 13.24 6.57 0.55
CA TYR A 38 12.67 7.01 1.83
C TYR A 38 11.45 6.20 2.28
N LEU A 39 10.76 5.53 1.33
CA LEU A 39 9.51 4.83 1.61
C LEU A 39 9.59 3.36 1.20
N THR A 40 9.48 2.47 2.19
CA THR A 40 9.38 1.02 1.97
C THR A 40 8.01 0.66 1.41
N ASP A 41 7.90 -0.48 0.73
CA ASP A 41 6.61 -0.97 0.20
C ASP A 41 5.57 -1.10 1.32
N THR A 42 5.99 -1.60 2.48
CA THR A 42 5.17 -1.73 3.68
C THR A 42 4.68 -0.37 4.20
N GLY A 43 5.56 0.64 4.23
CA GLY A 43 5.20 2.00 4.64
C GLY A 43 4.27 2.69 3.64
N ALA A 44 4.52 2.50 2.35
CA ALA A 44 3.63 2.98 1.29
C ALA A 44 2.24 2.34 1.37
N ALA A 45 2.14 1.04 1.66
CA ALA A 45 0.87 0.37 1.83
C ALA A 45 0.06 0.96 3.00
N TYR A 46 0.71 1.28 4.12
CA TYR A 46 0.07 1.99 5.23
C TYR A 46 -0.43 3.39 4.85
N LEU A 47 0.34 4.13 4.04
CA LEU A 47 -0.07 5.44 3.56
C LEU A 47 -1.24 5.38 2.56
N VAL A 48 -1.43 4.24 1.89
CA VAL A 48 -2.59 3.98 1.03
C VAL A 48 -3.80 3.56 1.87
N ALA A 49 -3.59 2.82 2.95
CA ALA A 49 -4.65 2.43 3.88
C ALA A 49 -5.22 3.59 4.71
N ALA A 50 -4.43 4.64 4.90
CA ALA A 50 -4.76 5.82 5.70
C ALA A 50 -5.35 6.98 4.86
N ASP A 51 -5.25 6.89 3.53
CA ASP A 51 -5.89 7.81 2.58
C ASP A 51 -7.36 7.38 2.37
#